data_AF-A0A3B7D4C9-F1
#
_entry.id   AF-A0A3B7D4C9-F1
#
_cell.length_a   1.000
_cell.length_b   1.000
_cell.length_c   1.000
_cell.angle_alpha   90.00
_cell.angle_beta   90.00
_cell.angle_gamma   90.00
#
_symmetry.space_group_name_H-M   'P 1'
#
loop_
_entity.id
_entity.type
_entity.pdbx_description
1 polymer ?
#
loop_
_entity_poly.entity_id
_entity_poly.type
_entity_poly.pdbx_seq_one_letter_code
_entity_poly.pdbx_strand_id
1 'polypeptide(L)' 'MTPTSSSSEPAPTDDNQPVADLSGAPLPTAATLRRRNSVVFQLTRFIAFNLRILRMASKGHR' A
#
# COMPACT_ATOMS: atom_id res chain seq x y z
N MET A 1 -15.18 25.35 29.03
CA MET A 1 -13.76 25.75 28.90
C MET A 1 -12.92 24.50 29.03
N THR A 2 -12.29 24.08 27.90
CA THR A 2 -11.06 23.27 27.67
C THR A 2 -10.53 22.27 28.72
N PRO A 3 -9.69 21.29 28.33
CA PRO A 3 -9.85 20.20 27.36
C PRO A 3 -9.40 18.84 27.96
N THR A 4 -9.98 17.70 27.59
CA THR A 4 -9.38 16.40 27.97
C THR A 4 -8.33 16.01 26.94
N SER A 5 -7.06 16.08 27.34
CA SER A 5 -5.88 15.71 26.58
C SER A 5 -6.01 14.32 25.96
N SER A 6 -5.74 14.26 24.66
CA SER A 6 -5.54 13.03 23.89
C SER A 6 -4.24 12.37 24.38
N SER A 7 -4.33 11.48 25.37
CA SER A 7 -3.24 10.58 25.75
C SER A 7 -3.39 9.32 24.90
N SER A 8 -2.44 9.12 24.00
CA SER A 8 -2.28 7.93 23.17
C SER A 8 -2.04 6.69 24.04
N GLU A 9 -3.11 5.96 24.35
CA GLU A 9 -3.04 4.62 24.93
C GLU A 9 -2.63 3.64 23.81
N PRO A 10 -1.50 2.90 23.94
CA PRO A 10 -1.19 1.84 22.99
C PRO A 10 -2.27 0.76 23.10
N ALA A 11 -2.84 0.38 21.96
CA ALA A 11 -3.81 -0.71 21.88
C ALA A 11 -3.29 -1.96 22.61
N PRO A 12 -4.18 -2.76 23.25
CA PRO A 12 -3.77 -3.98 23.95
C PRO A 12 -2.95 -4.85 22.99
N THR A 13 -1.68 -5.06 23.33
CA THR A 13 -0.82 -6.02 22.65
C THR A 13 -1.35 -7.40 23.01
N ASP A 14 -2.14 -7.97 22.11
CA ASP A 14 -2.62 -9.34 22.23
C ASP A 14 -1.38 -10.25 22.14
N ASP A 15 -0.86 -10.66 23.31
CA ASP A 15 0.37 -11.47 23.47
C ASP A 15 0.27 -12.83 22.75
N ASN A 16 -0.93 -13.18 22.26
CA ASN A 16 -1.23 -14.39 21.51
C ASN A 16 -1.13 -14.21 19.98
N GLN A 17 -0.63 -13.07 19.49
CA GLN A 17 -0.30 -12.95 18.06
C GLN A 17 0.97 -13.79 17.77
N PRO A 18 0.91 -14.76 16.84
CA PRO A 18 2.11 -15.47 16.44
C PRO A 18 3.10 -14.44 15.87
N VAL A 19 4.21 -14.22 16.57
CA VAL A 19 5.32 -13.40 16.08
C VAL A 19 5.77 -14.02 14.77
N ALA A 20 5.43 -13.37 13.67
CA ALA A 20 5.84 -13.83 12.36
C ALA A 20 7.38 -13.84 12.34
N ASP A 21 7.96 -15.04 12.26
CA ASP A 21 9.41 -15.18 12.12
C ASP A 21 9.80 -14.72 10.71
N LEU A 22 10.22 -13.46 10.62
CA LEU A 22 10.62 -12.81 9.38
C LEU A 22 12.09 -13.09 9.01
N SER A 23 12.81 -13.94 9.77
CA SER A 23 14.23 -14.25 9.55
C SER A 23 14.49 -14.99 8.23
N GLY A 24 13.50 -15.73 7.73
CA GLY A 24 13.55 -16.43 6.44
C GLY A 24 12.93 -15.64 5.27
N ALA A 25 12.43 -14.42 5.52
CA ALA A 25 11.84 -13.62 4.45
C ALA A 25 12.94 -13.25 3.45
N PRO A 26 12.72 -13.45 2.14
CA PRO A 26 13.69 -13.05 1.14
C PRO A 26 13.97 -11.56 1.33
N LEU A 27 15.23 -11.23 1.66
CA LEU A 27 15.68 -9.85 1.84
C LEU A 27 15.19 -9.05 0.64
N PRO A 28 14.48 -7.93 0.85
CA PRO A 28 13.99 -7.11 -0.24
C PRO A 28 15.18 -6.67 -1.06
N THR A 29 15.41 -7.34 -2.19
CA THR A 29 16.51 -7.04 -3.08
C THR A 29 16.41 -5.58 -3.50
N ALA A 30 17.54 -4.91 -3.71
CA ALA A 30 17.56 -3.50 -4.09
C ALA A 30 16.64 -3.20 -5.30
N ALA A 31 16.48 -4.17 -6.21
CA ALA A 31 15.53 -4.13 -7.31
C ALA A 31 14.05 -4.01 -6.87
N THR A 32 13.63 -4.78 -5.86
CA THR A 32 12.27 -4.76 -5.31
C THR A 32 11.99 -3.44 -4.58
N LEU A 33 12.97 -2.93 -3.83
CA LEU A 33 12.91 -1.63 -3.17
C LEU A 33 12.82 -0.48 -4.19
N ARG A 34 13.63 -0.52 -5.25
CA ARG A 34 13.64 0.51 -6.31
C ARG A 34 12.34 0.54 -7.10
N ARG A 35 11.70 -0.61 -7.30
CA ARG A 35 10.39 -0.70 -7.95
C ARG A 35 9.26 -0.10 -7.10
N ARG A 36 9.33 -0.27 -5.76
CA ARG A 36 8.37 0.30 -4.82
C ARG A 36 8.47 1.83 -4.72
N ASN A 37 9.69 2.39 -4.79
CA ASN A 37 9.94 3.83 -4.76
C ASN A 37 9.83 4.54 -6.13
N SER A 38 9.57 3.82 -7.22
CA SER A 38 9.48 4.43 -8.54
C SER A 38 8.09 5.05 -8.77
N VAL A 39 7.98 6.36 -8.54
CA VAL A 39 6.78 7.16 -8.87
C VAL A 39 6.42 7.04 -10.35
N VAL A 40 7.42 6.98 -11.23
CA VAL A 40 7.23 6.78 -12.68
C VAL A 40 6.53 5.45 -12.96
N PHE A 41 6.95 4.36 -12.31
CA PHE A 41 6.30 3.05 -12.47
C PHE A 41 4.86 3.06 -11.95
N GLN A 42 4.61 3.72 -10.81
CA GLN A 42 3.26 3.88 -10.27
C GLN A 42 2.37 4.70 -11.21
N LEU A 43 2.88 5.80 -11.77
CA LEU A 43 2.17 6.67 -12.69
C LEU A 43 1.81 5.94 -13.99
N THR A 44 2.77 5.22 -14.59
CA THR A 44 2.51 4.42 -15.80
C THR A 44 1.43 3.37 -15.55
N ARG A 45 1.49 2.67 -14.41
CA ARG A 45 0.47 1.68 -14.04
C ARG A 45 -0.90 2.34 -13.87
N PHE A 46 -0.96 3.49 -13.18
CA PHE A 46 -2.19 4.25 -13.01
C PHE A 46 -2.81 4.66 -14.36
N ILE A 47 -2.01 5.27 -15.24
CA ILE A 47 -2.45 5.67 -16.58
C ILE A 47 -2.97 4.46 -17.37
N ALA A 48 -2.23 3.36 -17.41
CA ALA A 48 -2.64 2.16 -18.15
C ALA A 48 -3.99 1.58 -17.67
N PHE A 49 -4.22 1.53 -16.35
CA PHE A 49 -5.50 1.09 -15.80
C PHE A 49 -6.65 2.03 -16.16
N ASN A 50 -6.46 3.33 -15.98
CA ASN A 50 -7.48 4.33 -16.33
C ASN A 50 -7.80 4.33 -17.82
N LEU A 51 -6.79 4.20 -18.70
CA LEU A 51 -6.98 4.07 -20.14
C LEU A 51 -7.74 2.79 -20.51
N ARG A 52 -7.49 1.67 -19.83
CA ARG A 52 -8.22 0.42 -20.07
C ARG A 52 -9.71 0.60 -19.75
N ILE A 53 -10.03 1.22 -18.62
CA ILE A 53 -11.42 1.51 -18.22
C ILE A 53 -12.07 2.47 -19.23
N LEU A 54 -11.38 3.56 -19.59
CA LEU A 54 -11.86 4.50 -20.60
C LEU A 54 -12.10 3.83 -21.96
N ARG A 55 -11.21 2.91 -22.36
CA ARG A 55 -11.36 2.12 -23.59
C ARG A 55 -12.55 1.17 -23.53
N MET A 56 -12.80 0.54 -22.38
CA MET A 56 -13.99 -0.30 -22.18
C MET A 56 -15.28 0.54 -22.23
N ALA A 57 -15.29 1.72 -21.61
CA ALA A 57 -16.44 2.63 -21.61
C ALA A 57 -16.72 3.21 -23.02
N SER A 58 -15.68 3.65 -23.72
CA SER A 58 -15.81 4.21 -25.08
C SER A 58 -16.23 3.16 -26.11
N LYS A 59 -15.90 1.89 -25.87
CA LYS A 59 -16.26 0.78 -26.75
C LYS A 59 -17.71 0.31 -26.57
N GLY A 60 -18.36 0.60 -25.43
CA GLY A 60 -19.78 0.30 -25.22
C GLY A 60 -20.74 1.36 -25.77
N HIS A 61 -20.24 2.53 -26.15
CA HIS A 61 -21.05 3.63 -26.71
C HIS A 61 -21.05 3.65 -28.26
N ARG A 62 -20.61 2.55 -28.87
CA ARG A 62 -20.75 2.20 -30.29
C ARG A 62 -21.19 0.75 -30.41
#